data_AF-A0A7D5XJG7-F1
#
_entry.id   AF-A0A7D5XJG7-F1
#
_cell.length_a   1.000
_cell.length_b   1.000
_cell.length_c   1.000
_cell.angle_alpha   90.00
_cell.angle_beta   90.00
_cell.angle_gamma   90.00
#
_symmetry.space_group_name_H-M   'P 1'
#
loop_
_entity.id
_entity.type
_entity.pdbx_description
1 polymer ?
#
loop_
_entity_poly.entity_id
_entity_poly.type
_entity_poly.pdbx_seq_one_letter_code
_entity_poly.pdbx_strand_id
1 'polypeptide(L)'
;MPLSVLHSFIHQTEEKTTSLTISLGDDALFMTLSDKVNKNRVKLDLDEVAGLAEAIEKNRSWSAFHTFTNLQNVESKNRISYNDGFFSVEGEKKVAMKLGESERAAFKRVLEFAFNKMIERKLEQGRKFGK
;
A
#
# COMPACT_ATOMS: atom_id res chain seq x y z
N MET A 1 6.33 -8.17 -16.44
CA MET A 1 5.17 -8.04 -15.54
C MET A 1 4.76 -6.57 -15.54
N PRO A 2 3.72 -6.16 -16.27
CA PRO A 2 3.27 -4.78 -16.23
C PRO A 2 2.47 -4.52 -14.94
N LEU A 3 3.12 -3.97 -13.92
CA LEU A 3 2.41 -3.35 -12.79
C LEU A 3 1.55 -2.20 -13.33
N SER A 4 0.23 -2.27 -13.11
CA SER A 4 -0.65 -1.14 -13.40
C SER A 4 -0.57 -0.16 -12.23
N VAL A 5 -0.03 1.04 -12.50
CA VAL A 5 0.01 2.12 -11.50
C VAL A 5 -1.41 2.69 -11.36
N LEU A 6 -1.94 2.60 -10.14
CA LEU A 6 -3.27 3.11 -9.82
C LEU A 6 -3.22 4.59 -9.45
N HIS A 7 -2.22 4.97 -8.66
CA HIS A 7 -2.03 6.34 -8.22
C HIS A 7 -0.59 6.59 -7.80
N SER A 8 -0.18 7.85 -7.80
CA SER A 8 1.09 8.28 -7.23
C SER A 8 0.89 9.56 -6.43
N PHE A 9 1.20 9.50 -5.14
CA PHE A 9 1.28 10.68 -4.28
C PHE A 9 2.70 11.21 -4.33
N ILE A 10 2.88 12.49 -4.63
CA ILE A 10 4.16 13.16 -4.57
C ILE A 10 4.06 14.20 -3.47
N HIS A 11 4.78 13.97 -2.38
CA HIS A 11 4.88 14.89 -1.26
C HIS A 11 6.25 15.55 -1.29
N GLN A 12 6.28 16.85 -1.54
CA GLN A 12 7.51 17.64 -1.63
C GLN A 12 7.63 18.54 -0.40
N THR A 13 8.74 18.42 0.30
CA THR A 13 9.17 19.30 1.39
C THR A 13 10.39 20.11 0.92
N GLU A 14 10.80 21.13 1.67
CA GLU A 14 12.01 21.92 1.38
C GLU A 14 13.27 21.04 1.31
N GLU A 15 13.29 19.93 2.04
CA GLU A 15 14.47 19.07 2.20
C GLU A 15 14.39 17.78 1.37
N LYS A 16 13.18 17.31 1.01
CA LYS A 16 12.99 16.01 0.36
C LYS A 16 11.71 15.91 -0.46
N THR A 17 11.82 15.29 -1.64
CA THR A 17 10.68 14.76 -2.40
C THR A 17 10.46 13.30 -2.05
N THR A 18 9.28 12.95 -1.54
CA THR A 18 8.84 11.59 -1.29
C THR A 18 7.72 11.24 -2.26
N SER A 19 7.85 10.13 -2.98
CA SER A 19 6.78 9.66 -3.87
C SER A 19 6.27 8.31 -3.42
N LEU A 20 4.98 8.18 -3.16
CA LEU A 20 4.31 6.91 -2.88
C LEU A 20 3.55 6.47 -4.12
N THR A 21 4.00 5.39 -4.75
CA THR A 21 3.28 4.77 -5.87
C THR A 21 2.44 3.61 -5.34
N ILE A 22 1.17 3.59 -5.73
CA ILE A 22 0.24 2.50 -5.50
C ILE A 22 0.07 1.75 -6.81
N SER A 23 0.30 0.44 -6.78
CA SER A 23 0.19 -0.41 -7.95
C SER A 23 -0.48 -1.73 -7.62
N LEU A 24 -1.18 -2.27 -8.60
CA LEU A 24 -1.78 -3.61 -8.54
C LEU A 24 -0.90 -4.55 -9.39
N GLY A 25 -0.50 -5.69 -8.82
CA GLY A 25 0.20 -6.73 -9.57
C GLY A 25 -0.71 -7.42 -10.59
N ASP A 26 -0.13 -8.12 -11.58
CA ASP A 26 -0.89 -8.86 -12.61
C ASP A 26 -1.88 -9.88 -11.99
N ASP A 27 -1.51 -10.46 -10.86
CA ASP A 27 -2.31 -11.42 -10.09
C ASP A 27 -3.44 -10.73 -9.32
N ALA A 28 -3.36 -9.41 -9.15
CA ALA A 28 -4.20 -8.57 -8.30
C ALA A 28 -4.47 -9.13 -6.90
N LEU A 29 -3.54 -9.93 -6.36
CA LEU A 29 -3.64 -10.46 -5.00
C LEU A 29 -3.04 -9.51 -3.95
N PHE A 30 -2.23 -8.55 -4.40
CA PHE A 30 -1.54 -7.61 -3.52
C PHE A 30 -1.49 -6.20 -4.12
N MET A 31 -1.65 -5.20 -3.27
CA MET A 31 -1.31 -3.81 -3.56
C MET A 31 0.15 -3.56 -3.18
N THR A 32 0.95 -2.98 -4.07
CA THR A 32 2.31 -2.55 -3.74
C THR A 32 2.38 -1.04 -3.49
N LEU A 33 2.86 -0.67 -2.30
CA LEU A 33 3.25 0.68 -1.91
C LEU A 33 4.76 0.80 -2.09
N SER A 34 5.21 1.71 -2.95
CA SER A 34 6.63 1.92 -3.22
C SER A 34 7.04 3.36 -2.95
N ASP A 35 8.13 3.54 -2.20
CA ASP A 35 8.91 4.78 -2.24
C ASP A 35 10.03 4.63 -3.28
N LYS A 36 10.01 5.44 -4.34
CA LYS A 36 11.03 5.40 -5.40
C LYS A 36 12.42 5.80 -4.87
N VAL A 37 12.49 6.60 -3.81
CA VAL A 37 13.75 7.11 -3.26
C VAL A 37 14.40 6.08 -2.34
N ASN A 38 13.65 5.56 -1.36
CA ASN A 38 14.20 4.63 -0.38
C ASN A 38 14.05 3.16 -0.77
N LYS A 39 13.49 2.86 -1.95
CA LYS A 39 13.22 1.50 -2.46
C LYS A 39 12.41 0.60 -1.51
N ASN A 40 11.76 1.19 -0.50
CA ASN A 40 10.82 0.49 0.36
C ASN A 40 9.64 0.04 -0.50
N ARG A 41 9.39 -1.27 -0.54
CA ARG A 41 8.23 -1.87 -1.19
C ARG A 41 7.51 -2.74 -0.20
N VAL A 42 6.22 -2.51 -0.03
CA VAL A 42 5.39 -3.32 0.84
C VAL A 42 4.16 -3.77 0.07
N LYS A 43 3.82 -5.05 0.24
CA LYS A 43 2.65 -5.68 -0.37
C LYS A 43 1.56 -5.77 0.68
N LEU A 44 0.38 -5.24 0.37
CA LEU A 44 -0.82 -5.37 1.19
C LEU A 44 -1.74 -6.42 0.59
N ASP A 45 -2.24 -7.33 1.42
CA ASP A 45 -3.29 -8.27 1.05
C ASP A 45 -4.69 -7.62 1.11
N LEU A 46 -5.73 -8.41 0.83
CA LEU A 46 -7.11 -7.92 0.77
C LEU A 46 -7.58 -7.32 2.09
N ASP A 47 -7.27 -7.98 3.21
CA ASP A 47 -7.75 -7.60 4.54
C ASP A 47 -6.99 -6.36 5.02
N GLU A 48 -5.70 -6.26 4.68
CA GLU A 48 -4.89 -5.09 4.98
C GLU A 48 -5.29 -3.86 4.15
N VAL A 49 -5.63 -4.02 2.87
CA VAL A 49 -6.18 -2.94 2.04
C VAL A 49 -7.51 -2.44 2.62
N ALA A 50 -8.40 -3.35 3.03
CA ALA A 50 -9.67 -2.99 3.65
C ALA A 50 -9.47 -2.26 4.99
N GLY A 51 -8.60 -2.79 5.85
CA GLY A 51 -8.29 -2.19 7.15
C GLY A 51 -7.68 -0.80 7.02
N LEU A 52 -6.77 -0.60 6.06
CA LEU A 52 -6.18 0.72 5.77
C LEU A 52 -7.23 1.71 5.24
N ALA A 53 -8.14 1.28 4.35
CA ALA A 53 -9.21 2.14 3.83
C ALA A 53 -10.17 2.60 4.94
N GLU A 54 -10.58 1.68 5.81
CA GLU A 54 -11.43 1.98 6.95
C GLU A 54 -10.73 2.92 7.95
N ALA A 55 -9.44 2.70 8.19
CA ALA A 55 -8.63 3.55 9.07
C ALA A 55 -8.56 5.00 8.56
N ILE A 56 -8.37 5.20 7.25
CA ILE A 56 -8.36 6.51 6.62
C ILE A 56 -9.73 7.19 6.72
N GLU A 57 -10.81 6.44 6.47
CA GLU A 57 -12.18 6.96 6.56
C GLU A 57 -12.53 7.44 7.97
N LYS A 58 -12.20 6.62 8.97
CA LYS A 58 -12.52 6.93 10.38
C LYS A 58 -11.47 7.79 11.06
N ASN A 59 -10.41 8.17 10.34
CA ASN A 59 -9.20 8.80 10.88
C ASN A 59 -8.69 8.07 12.15
N ARG A 60 -8.64 6.74 12.11
CA ARG A 60 -8.21 5.88 13.22
C ARG A 60 -6.84 5.30 12.95
N SER A 61 -6.12 4.94 14.02
CA SER A 61 -4.83 4.29 13.89
C SER A 61 -4.98 2.88 13.32
N TRP A 62 -4.10 2.52 12.38
CA TRP A 62 -3.98 1.18 11.83
C TRP A 62 -2.52 0.89 11.50
N SER A 63 -2.08 -0.36 11.65
CA SER A 63 -0.75 -0.76 11.20
C SER A 63 -0.65 -2.25 10.90
N ALA A 64 0.15 -2.59 9.90
CA ALA A 64 0.52 -3.95 9.55
C ALA A 64 2.05 -4.12 9.56
N PHE A 65 2.49 -5.33 9.92
CA PHE A 65 3.90 -5.71 9.94
C PHE A 65 4.15 -6.79 8.90
N HIS A 66 5.17 -6.58 8.08
CA HIS A 66 5.59 -7.50 7.04
C HIS A 66 7.03 -7.89 7.29
N THR A 67 7.28 -9.19 7.24
CA THR A 67 8.62 -9.73 7.33
C THR A 67 8.98 -10.29 5.97
N PHE A 68 10.13 -9.92 5.42
CA PHE A 68 10.65 -10.51 4.20
C PHE A 68 12.11 -10.92 4.38
N THR A 69 12.45 -12.07 3.82
CA THR A 69 13.82 -12.57 3.82
C THR A 69 14.40 -12.31 2.43
N ASN A 70 15.51 -11.59 2.37
CA ASN A 70 16.18 -11.33 1.10
C ASN A 70 16.98 -12.56 0.62
N LEU A 71 17.56 -12.49 -0.59
CA LEU A 71 18.37 -13.57 -1.17
C LEU A 71 19.64 -13.92 -0.37
N GLN A 72 20.02 -13.08 0.61
CA GLN A 72 21.15 -13.27 1.50
C GLN A 72 20.71 -13.82 2.88
N ASN A 73 19.47 -14.30 3.01
CA ASN A 73 18.88 -14.77 4.27
C ASN A 73 18.81 -13.72 5.39
N VAL A 74 18.84 -12.43 5.04
CA VAL A 74 18.62 -11.36 6.01
C VAL A 74 17.13 -11.09 6.12
N GLU A 75 16.62 -11.20 7.35
CA GLU A 75 15.24 -10.88 7.68
C GLU A 75 15.09 -9.36 7.87
N SER A 76 14.24 -8.75 7.05
CA SER A 76 13.88 -7.34 7.14
C SER A 76 12.41 -7.21 7.52
N LYS A 77 12.13 -6.30 8.45
CA LYS A 77 10.77 -5.98 8.90
C LYS A 77 10.35 -4.63 8.37
N ASN A 78 9.25 -4.61 7.66
CA ASN A 78 8.58 -3.40 7.24
C ASN A 78 7.29 -3.22 8.06
N ARG A 79 6.98 -2.00 8.45
CA ARG A 79 5.71 -1.61 9.05
C ARG A 79 5.04 -0.58 8.16
N ILE A 80 3.77 -0.79 7.84
CA ILE A 80 2.92 0.29 7.33
C ILE A 80 2.05 0.74 8.48
N SER A 81 1.84 2.05 8.60
CA SER A 81 0.87 2.58 9.53
C SER A 81 0.17 3.82 9.00
N TYR A 82 -1.06 3.99 9.44
CA TYR A 82 -1.81 5.22 9.34
C TYR A 82 -2.20 5.66 10.76
N ASN A 83 -1.98 6.93 11.09
CA ASN A 83 -2.35 7.49 12.38
C ASN A 83 -2.58 9.00 12.27
N ASP A 84 -3.77 9.47 12.62
CA ASP A 84 -4.12 10.89 12.66
C ASP A 84 -3.72 11.68 11.39
N GLY A 85 -4.09 11.15 10.22
CA GLY A 85 -3.73 11.75 8.94
C GLY A 85 -2.28 11.50 8.50
N PHE A 86 -1.41 10.90 9.31
CA PHE A 86 -0.07 10.50 8.90
C PHE A 86 -0.05 9.09 8.38
N PHE A 87 0.39 8.92 7.14
CA PHE A 87 0.72 7.64 6.56
C PHE A 87 2.23 7.42 6.63
N SER A 88 2.68 6.24 7.04
CA SER A 88 4.10 5.91 7.06
C SER A 88 4.42 4.48 6.67
N VAL A 89 5.57 4.32 6.04
CA VAL A 89 6.22 3.04 5.73
C VAL A 89 7.59 3.04 6.39
N GLU A 90 7.80 2.12 7.31
CA GLU A 90 9.01 1.98 8.11
C GLU A 90 9.68 0.65 7.77
N GLY A 91 10.82 0.70 7.08
CA GLY A 91 11.67 -0.46 6.80
C GLY A 91 13.10 -0.16 7.24
N GLU A 92 14.07 -0.21 6.32
CA GLU A 92 15.43 0.30 6.58
C GLU A 92 15.43 1.81 6.90
N LYS A 93 14.48 2.55 6.30
CA LYS A 93 14.23 3.95 6.61
C LYS A 93 12.75 4.18 6.80
N LYS A 94 12.41 5.03 7.78
CA LYS A 94 11.05 5.52 7.96
C LYS A 94 10.75 6.60 6.95
N VAL A 95 9.64 6.43 6.25
CA VAL A 95 9.03 7.41 5.36
C VAL A 95 7.67 7.72 5.93
N ALA A 96 7.40 8.98 6.22
CA ALA A 96 6.09 9.43 6.69
C ALA A 96 5.63 10.62 5.86
N MET A 97 4.34 10.68 5.58
CA MET A 97 3.69 11.80 4.91
C MET A 97 2.41 12.16 5.65
N LYS A 98 2.20 13.45 5.85
CA LYS A 98 0.92 13.97 6.32
C LYS A 98 0.00 14.06 5.12
N LEU A 99 -1.19 13.46 5.24
CA LEU A 99 -2.21 13.50 4.22
C LEU A 99 -3.25 14.56 4.60
N GLY A 100 -3.41 15.57 3.74
CA GLY A 100 -4.51 16.52 3.80
C GLY A 100 -5.86 15.85 3.53
N GLU A 101 -6.96 16.58 3.72
CA GLU A 101 -8.31 16.05 3.53
C GLU A 101 -8.54 15.49 2.11
N SER A 102 -8.15 16.26 1.08
CA SER A 102 -8.25 15.84 -0.32
C SER A 102 -7.37 14.63 -0.64
N GLU A 103 -6.18 14.54 -0.04
CA GLU A 103 -5.26 13.42 -0.23
C GLU A 103 -5.77 12.15 0.45
N ARG A 104 -6.35 12.27 1.65
CA ARG A 104 -7.03 11.16 2.33
C ARG A 104 -8.21 10.64 1.51
N ALA A 105 -9.04 11.53 0.97
CA ALA A 105 -10.17 11.14 0.13
C ALA A 105 -9.70 10.44 -1.17
N ALA A 106 -8.64 10.96 -1.81
CA ALA A 106 -8.05 10.33 -2.99
C ALA A 106 -7.46 8.95 -2.65
N PHE A 107 -6.74 8.84 -1.53
CA PHE A 107 -6.14 7.59 -1.10
C PHE A 107 -7.19 6.53 -0.78
N LYS A 108 -8.26 6.91 -0.08
CA LYS A 108 -9.41 6.03 0.17
C LYS A 108 -9.98 5.47 -1.14
N ARG A 109 -10.27 6.33 -2.11
CA ARG A 109 -10.83 5.90 -3.42
C ARG A 109 -9.90 4.91 -4.15
N VAL A 110 -8.59 5.12 -4.06
CA VAL A 110 -7.60 4.22 -4.65
C VAL A 110 -7.59 2.86 -3.94
N LEU A 111 -7.71 2.84 -2.61
CA LEU A 111 -7.80 1.61 -1.83
C LEU A 111 -9.10 0.85 -2.12
N GLU A 112 -10.24 1.54 -2.19
CA GLU A 112 -11.54 0.95 -2.56
C GLU A 112 -11.50 0.36 -3.98
N PHE A 113 -10.92 1.09 -4.93
CA PHE A 113 -10.74 0.60 -6.30
C PHE A 113 -9.88 -0.66 -6.33
N ALA A 114 -8.74 -0.65 -5.63
CA ALA A 114 -7.86 -1.80 -5.57
C ALA A 114 -8.54 -3.00 -4.91
N PHE A 115 -9.21 -2.80 -3.78
CA PHE A 115 -9.95 -3.84 -3.07
C PHE A 115 -10.96 -4.54 -3.99
N ASN A 116 -11.77 -3.77 -4.72
CA ASN A 116 -12.74 -4.34 -5.66
C ASN A 116 -12.05 -5.15 -6.77
N LYS A 117 -10.94 -4.66 -7.32
CA LYS A 117 -10.16 -5.39 -8.33
C LYS A 117 -9.55 -6.68 -7.78
N MET A 118 -9.09 -6.67 -6.53
CA MET A 118 -8.57 -7.86 -5.85
C MET A 118 -9.68 -8.90 -5.62
N ILE A 119 -10.89 -8.48 -5.24
CA ILE A 119 -12.06 -9.37 -5.14
C ILE A 119 -12.41 -9.98 -6.49
N GLU A 120 -12.56 -9.16 -7.54
CA GLU A 120 -12.90 -9.62 -8.89
C GLU A 120 -11.95 -10.74 -9.34
N ARG A 121 -10.64 -10.55 -9.15
CA ARG A 121 -9.65 -11.58 -9.51
C ARG A 121 -9.70 -12.82 -8.62
N LYS A 122 -9.91 -12.68 -7.31
CA LYS A 122 -10.05 -13.83 -6.41
C LYS A 122 -11.25 -14.70 -6.80
N LEU A 123 -12.36 -14.07 -7.20
CA LEU A 123 -13.55 -14.77 -7.71
C LEU A 123 -13.29 -15.46 -9.05
N GLU A 124 -12.60 -14.82 -9.98
CA GLU A 124 -12.23 -15.43 -11.26
C GLU A 124 -11.28 -16.62 -11.11
N GLN A 125 -10.30 -16.54 -10.20
CA GLN A 125 -9.41 -17.66 -9.89
C GLN A 125 -10.22 -18.83 -9.30
N GLY A 126 -11.08 -18.56 -8.32
CA GLY A 126 -11.96 -19.58 -7.74
C GLY A 126 -12.87 -20.27 -8.77
N ARG A 127 -13.37 -19.53 -9.77
CA ARG A 127 -14.16 -20.09 -10.89
C ARG A 127 -13.34 -20.95 -11.86
N LYS A 128 -12.04 -20.70 -12.01
CA LYS A 128 -11.15 -21.46 -12.91
C LYS A 128 -10.71 -22.80 -12.32
N PHE A 129 -10.65 -22.95 -11.00
CA PHE A 129 -10.30 -24.21 -10.33
C PHE A 129 -11.49 -25.12 -9.99
N GLY A 130 -12.72 -24.66 -10.26
CA GLY A 130 -13.96 -25.41 -10.03
C GLY A 130 -14.51 -26.15 -11.26
N LYS A 131 -13.69 -26.44 -12.28
CA LYS A 131 -14.05 -27.20 -13.48
C LYS A 131 -13.07 -28.32 -13.75
#